data_AF-A0A2D7PI72-F1
#
_entry.id   AF-A0A2D7PI72-F1
#
_cell.length_a   1.000
_cell.length_b   1.000
_cell.length_c   1.000
_cell.angle_alpha   90.00
_cell.angle_beta   90.00
_cell.angle_gamma   90.00
#
_symmetry.space_group_name_H-M   'P 1'
#
loop_
_entity.id
_entity.type
_entity.pdbx_description
1 polymer ?
#
loop_
_entity_poly.entity_id
_entity_poly.type
_entity_poly.pdbx_seq_one_letter_code
_entity_poly.pdbx_strand_id
1 'polypeptide(L)'
;MSVVLYHNPDCSKSRALKSALEDRGQSFSVISYLQTPLSRSEILAVIGLLTEPPGAMVRKDRRFSELELDPSQYGEKASAENVADLLVDHPELMQRPILRGGHRAAIGRPLEQALDLL
;
A
#
# COMPACT_ATOMS: atom_id res chain seq x y z
N MET A 1 -19.93 -1.47 -2.45
CA MET A 1 -18.58 -1.88 -2.02
C MET A 1 -17.58 -0.92 -2.67
N SER A 2 -16.82 -0.15 -1.89
CA SER A 2 -15.81 0.77 -2.43
C SER A 2 -14.47 0.06 -2.52
N VAL A 3 -13.97 -0.14 -3.73
CA VAL A 3 -12.63 -0.67 -4.00
C VAL A 3 -11.72 0.51 -4.31
N VAL A 4 -10.60 0.63 -3.61
CA VAL A 4 -9.61 1.68 -3.83
C VAL A 4 -8.27 1.04 -4.17
N LEU A 5 -7.73 1.39 -5.32
CA LEU A 5 -6.41 0.97 -5.78
C LEU A 5 -5.42 2.12 -5.61
N TYR A 6 -4.44 1.92 -4.74
CA TYR A 6 -3.26 2.79 -4.65
C TYR A 6 -2.28 2.41 -5.75
N HIS A 7 -2.30 3.20 -6.83
CA HIS A 7 -1.66 2.88 -8.09
C HIS A 7 -0.39 3.72 -8.32
N ASN A 8 0.58 3.12 -9.01
CA ASN A 8 1.70 3.84 -9.59
C ASN A 8 1.83 3.46 -11.08
N PRO A 9 1.65 4.40 -12.03
CA PRO A 9 1.74 4.11 -13.46
C PRO A 9 3.09 3.52 -13.88
N ASP A 10 4.18 3.94 -13.24
CA ASP A 10 5.54 3.45 -13.53
C ASP A 10 5.79 2.01 -13.06
N CYS A 11 4.88 1.40 -12.30
CA CYS A 11 5.07 0.04 -11.78
C CYS A 11 4.29 -0.99 -12.61
N SER A 12 5.01 -1.88 -13.31
CA SER A 12 4.42 -2.96 -14.11
C SER A 12 3.44 -3.84 -13.32
N LYS A 13 3.75 -4.16 -12.05
CA LYS A 13 2.84 -4.92 -11.18
C LYS A 13 1.58 -4.14 -10.83
N SER A 14 1.69 -2.82 -10.65
CA SER A 14 0.53 -1.97 -10.38
C SER A 14 -0.39 -1.84 -11.60
N ARG A 15 0.18 -1.77 -12.81
CA ARG A 15 -0.58 -1.83 -14.07
C ARG A 15 -1.27 -3.18 -14.27
N ALA A 16 -0.59 -4.28 -13.94
CA ALA A 16 -1.19 -5.61 -13.99
C ALA A 16 -2.39 -5.74 -13.04
N LEU A 17 -2.28 -5.23 -11.80
CA LEU A 17 -3.42 -5.24 -10.86
C LEU A 17 -4.59 -4.40 -11.39
N LYS A 18 -4.31 -3.19 -11.87
CA LYS A 18 -5.34 -2.31 -12.46
C LYS A 18 -6.07 -3.03 -13.59
N SER A 19 -5.34 -3.60 -14.54
CA SER A 19 -5.93 -4.35 -15.66
C SER A 19 -6.77 -5.53 -15.20
N ALA A 20 -6.34 -6.24 -14.16
CA ALA A 20 -7.08 -7.37 -13.59
C ALA A 20 -8.37 -6.96 -12.85
N LEU A 21 -8.45 -5.71 -12.37
CA LEU A 21 -9.68 -5.14 -11.82
C LEU A 21 -10.63 -4.69 -12.93
N GLU A 22 -10.09 -4.09 -14.00
CA GLU A 22 -10.86 -3.66 -15.17
C GLU A 22 -11.49 -4.86 -15.90
N ASP A 23 -10.72 -5.94 -16.07
CA ASP A 23 -11.18 -7.19 -16.70
C ASP A 23 -12.34 -7.85 -15.93
N ARG A 24 -12.36 -7.71 -14.60
CA ARG A 24 -13.45 -8.15 -13.74
C ARG A 24 -14.70 -7.27 -13.82
N GLY A 25 -14.64 -6.13 -14.51
CA GLY A 25 -15.76 -5.18 -14.63
C GLY A 25 -16.14 -4.52 -13.31
N GLN A 26 -15.27 -4.54 -12.30
CA GLN A 26 -15.58 -3.99 -10.99
C GLN A 26 -15.31 -2.49 -10.95
N SER A 27 -16.20 -1.73 -10.30
CA SER A 27 -15.95 -0.30 -10.07
C SER A 27 -14.93 -0.10 -8.94
N PHE A 28 -13.81 0.54 -9.26
CA PHE A 28 -12.77 0.91 -8.29
C PHE A 28 -12.29 2.35 -8.50
N SER A 29 -11.82 2.97 -7.43
CA SER A 29 -11.17 4.28 -7.46
C SER A 29 -9.65 4.11 -7.52
N VAL A 30 -8.98 4.91 -8.34
CA VAL A 30 -7.52 4.90 -8.43
C VAL A 30 -6.97 6.12 -7.70
N ILE A 31 -6.12 5.90 -6.70
CA ILE A 31 -5.41 6.96 -5.98
C ILE A 31 -3.93 6.88 -6.29
N SER A 32 -3.40 7.94 -6.90
CA SER A 32 -1.97 8.12 -7.12
C SER A 32 -1.33 8.67 -5.85
N TYR A 33 -0.98 7.80 -4.90
CA TYR A 33 -0.42 8.23 -3.59
C TYR A 33 0.89 9.04 -3.70
N LEU A 34 1.58 9.01 -4.85
CA LEU A 34 2.72 9.89 -5.12
C LEU A 34 2.33 11.32 -5.50
N GLN A 35 1.17 11.52 -6.11
CA GLN A 35 0.65 12.85 -6.45
C GLN A 35 -0.26 13.41 -5.34
N THR A 36 -0.99 12.52 -4.69
CA THR A 36 -1.90 12.84 -3.59
C THR A 36 -1.48 12.01 -2.38
N PRO A 37 -0.46 12.45 -1.62
CA PRO A 37 -0.01 11.72 -0.45
C PRO A 37 -1.15 11.61 0.56
N LEU A 38 -1.24 10.44 1.20
CA LEU A 38 -2.26 10.18 2.20
C LEU A 38 -1.88 10.90 3.50
N SER A 39 -2.89 11.34 4.24
CA SER A 39 -2.70 11.87 5.58
C SER A 39 -2.35 10.76 6.57
N ARG A 40 -1.71 11.10 7.71
CA ARG A 40 -1.41 10.15 8.80
C ARG A 40 -2.61 9.28 9.17
N SER A 41 -3.77 9.90 9.35
CA SER A 41 -5.03 9.21 9.70
C SER A 41 -5.52 8.26 8.61
N GLU A 42 -5.31 8.59 7.34
CA GLU A 42 -5.67 7.72 6.22
C GLU A 42 -4.73 6.52 6.12
N ILE A 43 -3.44 6.73 6.35
CA ILE A 43 -2.45 5.65 6.38
C ILE A 43 -2.74 4.70 7.54
N LEU A 44 -3.01 5.23 8.75
CA LEU A 44 -3.44 4.43 9.89
C LEU A 44 -4.71 3.65 9.59
N ALA A 45 -5.67 4.27 8.90
CA ALA A 45 -6.88 3.57 8.46
C ALA A 45 -6.55 2.42 7.50
N VAL A 46 -5.68 2.63 6.50
CA VAL A 46 -5.25 1.56 5.59
C VAL A 46 -4.52 0.45 6.33
N ILE A 47 -3.62 0.78 7.26
CA ILE A 47 -2.90 -0.19 8.09
C ILE A 47 -3.87 -1.01 8.94
N GLY A 48 -4.90 -0.39 9.52
CA GLY A 48 -5.91 -1.10 10.31
C GLY A 48 -6.78 -2.07 9.51
N LEU A 49 -6.86 -1.87 8.19
CA LEU A 49 -7.55 -2.80 7.27
C LEU A 49 -6.58 -3.81 6.66
N LEU A 50 -5.27 -3.62 6.81
CA LEU A 50 -4.25 -4.45 6.19
C LEU A 50 -4.29 -5.85 6.80
N THR A 51 -4.28 -6.88 5.96
CA THR A 51 -4.13 -8.27 6.43
C THR A 51 -2.70 -8.60 6.84
N GLU A 52 -1.73 -7.83 6.33
CA GLU A 52 -0.31 -7.96 6.63
C GLU A 52 0.10 -7.05 7.82
N PRO A 53 1.25 -7.31 8.48
CA PRO A 53 1.75 -6.39 9.49
C PRO A 53 2.01 -4.98 8.92
N PRO A 54 1.92 -3.92 9.73
CA PRO A 54 2.14 -2.54 9.28
C PRO A 54 3.46 -2.36 8.51
N GLY A 55 4.53 -3.03 8.96
CA GLY A 55 5.84 -2.97 8.31
C GLY A 55 5.86 -3.51 6.88
N ALA A 56 4.92 -4.38 6.48
CA ALA A 56 4.80 -4.85 5.10
C ALA A 56 4.42 -3.73 4.12
N MET A 57 3.76 -2.68 4.63
CA MET A 57 3.43 -1.47 3.87
C MET A 57 4.66 -0.62 3.56
N VAL A 58 5.80 -0.85 4.23
CA VAL A 58 7.05 -0.13 4.00
C VAL A 58 7.94 -0.88 3.02
N ARG A 59 8.32 -0.19 1.95
CA ARG A 59 9.19 -0.69 0.91
C ARG A 59 10.65 -0.54 1.33
N LYS A 60 11.31 -1.67 1.57
CA LYS A 60 12.74 -1.76 1.90
C LYS A 60 13.62 -1.75 0.64
N ASP A 61 13.60 -0.63 -0.09
CA ASP A 61 14.42 -0.41 -1.29
C ASP A 61 15.64 0.46 -0.98
N ARG A 62 16.41 0.87 -1.99
CA ARG A 62 17.57 1.75 -1.83
C ARG A 62 17.24 3.05 -1.08
N ARG A 63 16.07 3.65 -1.33
CA ARG A 63 15.61 4.85 -0.60
C ARG A 63 15.46 4.62 0.90
N PHE A 64 15.03 3.43 1.30
CA PHE A 64 14.94 3.09 2.73
C PHE A 64 16.34 3.01 3.36
N SER A 65 17.31 2.44 2.64
CA SER A 65 18.70 2.39 3.09
C SER A 65 19.39 3.76 3.09
N GLU A 66 19.02 4.65 2.16
CA GLU A 66 19.55 6.03 2.10
C GLU A 66 19.08 6.89 3.29
N LEU A 67 17.96 6.54 3.92
CA LEU A 67 17.43 7.21 5.10
C LEU A 67 18.02 6.69 6.42
N GLU A 68 18.97 5.74 6.35
CA GLU A 68 19.63 5.13 7.51
C GLU A 68 18.63 4.56 8.56
N LEU A 69 17.44 4.16 8.08
CA LEU A 69 16.37 3.63 8.93
C LEU A 69 16.66 2.19 9.33
N ASP A 70 16.34 1.84 10.58
CA ASP A 70 16.48 0.47 11.07
C ASP A 70 15.38 -0.43 10.48
N PRO A 71 15.71 -1.44 9.64
CA PRO A 71 14.71 -2.30 9.00
C PRO A 71 13.96 -3.20 10.00
N SER A 72 14.47 -3.37 11.22
CA SER A 72 13.84 -4.13 12.30
C SER A 72 12.65 -3.37 12.87
N GLN A 73 12.69 -2.04 12.89
CA GLN A 73 11.57 -1.19 13.32
C GLN A 73 10.37 -1.22 12.36
N TYR A 74 10.62 -1.60 11.10
CA TYR A 74 9.59 -1.70 10.04
C TYR A 74 9.40 -3.16 9.59
N GLY A 75 9.56 -4.11 10.52
CA GLY A 75 9.29 -5.54 10.33
C GLY A 75 7.90 -5.98 10.80
N GLU A 76 7.76 -7.24 11.21
CA GLU A 76 6.49 -7.79 11.71
C GLU A 76 5.99 -7.11 12.99
N LYS A 77 6.90 -6.57 13.81
CA LYS A 77 6.59 -5.87 15.06
C LYS A 77 6.50 -4.35 14.91
N ALA A 78 6.43 -3.85 13.68
CA ALA A 78 6.35 -2.42 13.43
C ALA A 78 5.05 -1.85 14.01
N SER A 79 5.16 -0.72 14.72
CA SER A 79 3.98 0.00 15.19
C SER A 79 3.31 0.72 14.02
N ALA A 80 1.98 0.66 13.96
CA ALA A 80 1.21 1.36 12.93
C ALA A 80 1.50 2.86 12.91
N GLU A 81 1.70 3.47 14.08
CA GLU A 81 2.08 4.89 14.20
C GLU A 81 3.43 5.17 13.55
N ASN A 82 4.48 4.42 13.90
CA ASN A 82 5.81 4.59 13.29
C ASN A 82 5.78 4.44 11.76
N VAL A 83 5.03 3.46 11.27
CA VAL A 83 4.85 3.28 9.82
C VAL A 83 4.11 4.46 9.20
N ALA A 84 3.04 4.94 9.85
CA ALA A 84 2.28 6.07 9.35
C ALA A 84 3.13 7.35 9.31
N ASP A 85 3.85 7.67 10.39
CA ASP A 85 4.72 8.83 10.44
C ASP A 85 5.82 8.76 9.37
N LEU A 86 6.42 7.57 9.16
CA LEU A 86 7.39 7.37 8.07
C LEU A 86 6.78 7.59 6.69
N LEU A 87 5.58 7.05 6.43
CA LEU A 87 4.93 7.14 5.12
C LEU A 87 4.33 8.51 4.83
N VAL A 88 4.06 9.31 5.86
CA VAL A 88 3.68 10.73 5.70
C VAL A 88 4.88 11.55 5.23
N ASP A 89 6.05 11.34 5.84
CA ASP A 89 7.27 12.05 5.47
C ASP A 89 7.85 11.55 4.13
N HIS A 90 7.76 10.23 3.92
CA HIS A 90 8.30 9.54 2.75
C HIS A 90 7.23 8.65 2.07
N PRO A 91 6.24 9.24 1.37
CA PRO A 91 5.21 8.48 0.67
C PRO A 91 5.78 7.57 -0.43
N GLU A 92 7.01 7.84 -0.88
CA GLU A 92 7.73 6.97 -1.80
C GLU A 92 8.05 5.58 -1.24
N LEU A 93 8.18 5.46 0.09
CA LEU A 93 8.43 4.20 0.77
C LEU A 93 7.17 3.36 0.88
N MET A 94 5.99 3.86 0.50
CA MET A 94 4.78 3.06 0.49
C MET A 94 4.92 1.91 -0.51
N GLN A 95 4.57 0.70 -0.06
CA GLN A 95 4.56 -0.51 -0.87
C GLN A 95 3.49 -0.41 -1.97
N ARG A 96 3.73 -1.06 -3.12
CA ARG A 96 2.90 -0.91 -4.33
C ARG A 96 2.75 -2.24 -5.06
N PRO A 97 1.58 -2.52 -5.65
CA PRO A 97 0.30 -1.84 -5.45
C PRO A 97 -0.37 -2.24 -4.11
N ILE A 98 -1.28 -1.39 -3.59
CA ILE A 98 -2.15 -1.73 -2.45
C ILE A 98 -3.59 -1.64 -2.92
N LEU A 99 -4.37 -2.68 -2.64
CA LEU A 99 -5.81 -2.69 -2.88
C LEU A 99 -6.54 -2.64 -1.55
N ARG A 100 -7.54 -1.78 -1.46
CA ARG A 100 -8.47 -1.71 -0.34
C ARG A 100 -9.86 -2.10 -0.83
N GLY A 101 -10.38 -3.22 -0.36
CA GLY A 101 -11.72 -3.73 -0.64
C GLY A 101 -12.62 -3.60 0.59
N GLY A 102 -13.45 -2.56 0.65
CA GLY A 102 -14.36 -2.35 1.78
C GLY A 102 -13.64 -2.20 3.13
N HIS A 103 -13.69 -3.25 3.95
CA HIS A 103 -13.10 -3.32 5.29
C HIS A 103 -11.76 -4.07 5.36
N ARG A 104 -11.15 -4.38 4.22
CA ARG A 104 -9.84 -5.06 4.16
C ARG A 104 -8.93 -4.39 3.14
N ALA A 105 -7.63 -4.50 3.35
CA ALA A 105 -6.59 -4.05 2.43
C ALA A 105 -5.46 -5.07 2.35
N ALA A 106 -4.84 -5.19 1.18
CA ALA A 106 -3.77 -6.14 0.94
C ALA A 106 -2.79 -5.60 -0.10
N ILE A 107 -1.55 -6.03 0.03
CA ILE A 107 -0.48 -5.67 -0.89
C ILE A 107 -0.52 -6.63 -2.08
N GLY A 108 -0.60 -6.10 -3.30
CA GLY A 108 -0.65 -6.89 -4.54
C GLY A 108 0.70 -7.47 -4.96
N ARG A 109 1.39 -8.12 -4.03
CA ARG A 109 2.68 -8.83 -4.23
C ARG A 109 2.70 -10.13 -3.41
N PRO A 110 2.07 -11.22 -3.90
CA PRO A 110 1.50 -11.41 -5.24
C PRO A 110 0.15 -10.73 -5.48
N LEU A 111 -0.21 -10.52 -6.75
CA LEU A 111 -1.45 -9.87 -7.18
C LEU A 111 -2.70 -10.57 -6.64
N GLU A 112 -2.62 -11.88 -6.52
CA GLU A 112 -3.69 -12.74 -6.02
C GLU A 112 -4.15 -12.36 -4.61
N GLN A 113 -3.23 -11.95 -3.73
CA GLN A 113 -3.60 -11.52 -2.37
C GLN A 113 -4.48 -10.27 -2.37
N ALA A 114 -4.22 -9.34 -3.28
CA ALA A 114 -5.08 -8.18 -3.45
C ALA A 114 -6.43 -8.56 -4.05
N LEU A 115 -6.44 -9.45 -5.05
CA LEU A 115 -7.66 -9.87 -5.74
C LEU A 115 -8.59 -10.74 -4.87
N ASP A 116 -8.05 -11.45 -3.87
CA ASP A 116 -8.81 -12.22 -2.88
C ASP A 116 -9.71 -11.34 -1.99
N LEU A 117 -9.49 -10.03 -1.97
CA LEU A 117 -10.30 -9.07 -1.20
C LEU A 117 -11.64 -8.71 -1.86
N LEU A 118 -11.88 -9.14 -3.10
CA LEU A 118 -13.01 -8.72 -3.93
C LEU A 118 -14.16 -9.73 -3.90
#